data_AF-A0ABD3YSZ5-F1
#
_entry.id   AF-A0ABD3YSZ5-F1
#
_cell.length_a   1.000
_cell.length_b   1.000
_cell.length_c   1.000
_cell.angle_alpha   90.00
_cell.angle_beta   90.00
_cell.angle_gamma   90.00
#
_symmetry.space_group_name_H-M   'P 1'
#
loop_
_entity.id
_entity.type
_entity.pdbx_description
1 polymer ?
#
loop_
_entity_poly.entity_id
_entity_poly.type
_entity_poly.pdbx_seq_one_letter_code
_entity_poly.pdbx_strand_id
1 'polypeptide(L)'
;MRWLVPLLMFLLAGCAAQPPGTPAPAAAPAPRAPAVDLPVDAQNCLSHTECTLKTSRSLLFVFDYAAAGAPLVVSEGRLLSTPEKAPNKGWPALRIQLAEPDGGRFEFHSQCRQKRCRISEARLLACYRDYLEGKACRLR
;
A
#
# COMPACT_ATOMS: atom_id res chain seq x y z
N MET A 1 44.02 -17.14 -10.06
CA MET A 1 43.01 -16.68 -9.06
C MET A 1 43.53 -15.51 -8.20
N ARG A 2 44.13 -14.45 -8.78
CA ARG A 2 44.68 -13.30 -8.01
C ARG A 2 44.42 -11.92 -8.66
N TRP A 3 43.49 -11.86 -9.62
CA TRP A 3 43.23 -10.66 -10.43
C TRP A 3 41.72 -10.34 -10.58
N LEU A 4 40.83 -11.06 -9.89
CA LEU A 4 39.38 -10.84 -9.95
C LEU A 4 38.86 -9.86 -8.88
N VAL A 5 39.68 -9.57 -7.85
CA VAL A 5 39.31 -8.67 -6.75
C VAL A 5 39.31 -7.18 -7.12
N PRO A 6 40.24 -6.63 -7.92
CA PRO A 6 40.25 -5.19 -8.18
C PRO A 6 39.17 -4.77 -9.18
N LEU A 7 38.66 -5.69 -10.00
CA LEU A 7 37.62 -5.41 -10.99
C LEU A 7 36.25 -5.18 -10.33
N LEU A 8 35.97 -5.86 -9.22
CA LEU A 8 34.70 -5.75 -8.50
C LEU A 8 34.57 -4.39 -7.79
N MET A 9 35.67 -3.81 -7.30
CA MET A 9 35.65 -2.49 -6.64
C MET A 9 35.43 -1.33 -7.60
N PHE A 10 35.85 -1.46 -8.87
CA PHE A 10 35.65 -0.40 -9.87
C PHE A 10 34.18 -0.24 -10.31
N LEU A 11 33.38 -1.30 -10.19
CA LEU A 11 31.95 -1.29 -10.54
C LEU A 11 31.07 -0.61 -9.48
N LEU A 12 31.54 -0.46 -8.24
CA LEU A 12 30.79 0.17 -7.14
C LEU A 12 30.98 1.69 -7.04
N ALA A 13 31.94 2.27 -7.77
CA ALA A 13 32.23 3.71 -7.74
C ALA A 13 31.37 4.54 -8.73
N GLY A 14 30.52 3.90 -9.54
CA GLY A 14 29.79 4.55 -10.64
C GLY A 14 28.48 5.26 -10.30
N CYS A 15 27.89 5.07 -9.12
CA CYS A 15 26.55 5.61 -8.82
C CYS A 15 26.53 6.99 -8.14
N ALA A 16 27.66 7.67 -7.95
CA ALA A 16 27.73 8.96 -7.27
C ALA A 16 28.00 10.17 -8.19
N ALA A 17 28.19 9.95 -9.50
CA ALA A 17 28.50 11.02 -10.44
C ALA A 17 27.30 11.38 -11.31
N GLN A 18 26.27 12.01 -10.70
CA GLN A 18 25.31 12.80 -11.47
C GLN A 18 25.87 14.21 -11.64
N PRO A 19 26.11 14.69 -12.87
CA PRO A 19 26.46 16.09 -13.09
C PRO A 19 25.26 16.98 -12.68
N PRO A 20 25.49 18.12 -12.00
CA PRO A 20 24.41 19.06 -11.71
C PRO A 20 23.85 19.56 -13.05
N GLY A 21 22.60 19.17 -13.32
CA GLY A 21 21.86 19.58 -14.50
C GLY A 21 21.80 21.09 -14.57
N THR A 22 22.21 21.63 -15.72
CA THR A 22 21.95 23.00 -16.14
C THR A 22 20.51 23.40 -15.85
N PRO A 23 20.25 24.52 -15.14
CA PRO A 23 18.89 24.96 -14.88
C PRO A 23 18.21 25.33 -16.21
N ALA A 24 17.14 24.62 -16.55
CA ALA A 24 16.24 25.02 -17.61
C ALA A 24 15.62 26.39 -17.28
N PRO A 25 15.41 27.28 -18.27
CA PRO A 25 14.80 28.58 -18.03
C PRO A 25 13.41 28.41 -17.41
N ALA A 26 13.15 29.17 -16.34
CA ALA A 26 11.92 29.14 -15.58
C ALA A 26 10.72 29.44 -16.49
N ALA A 27 9.95 28.41 -16.81
CA ALA A 27 8.62 28.58 -17.36
C ALA A 27 7.74 29.26 -16.30
N ALA A 28 7.09 30.36 -16.68
CA ALA A 28 6.14 31.06 -15.81
C ALA A 28 5.07 30.07 -15.30
N PRO A 29 4.71 30.12 -14.01
CA PRO A 29 3.72 29.21 -13.45
C PRO A 29 2.38 29.47 -14.15
N ALA A 30 1.87 28.45 -14.86
CA ALA A 30 0.50 28.45 -15.34
C ALA A 30 -0.45 28.70 -14.15
N PRO A 31 -1.54 29.45 -14.33
CA PRO A 31 -2.52 29.67 -13.26
C PRO A 31 -3.01 28.31 -12.78
N ARG A 32 -2.64 27.92 -11.56
CA ARG A 32 -3.23 26.74 -10.91
C ARG A 32 -4.70 27.09 -10.70
N ALA A 33 -5.57 26.42 -11.45
CA ALA A 33 -6.99 26.36 -11.11
C ALA A 33 -7.09 25.98 -9.62
N PRO A 34 -7.97 26.62 -8.84
CA PRO A 34 -8.13 26.29 -7.43
C PRO A 34 -8.41 24.78 -7.33
N ALA A 35 -7.54 24.07 -6.60
CA ALA A 35 -7.76 22.66 -6.32
C ALA A 35 -9.11 22.56 -5.62
N VAL A 36 -10.05 21.90 -6.26
CA VAL A 36 -11.33 21.59 -5.63
C VAL A 36 -11.01 20.56 -4.55
N ASP A 37 -11.02 20.98 -3.28
CA ASP A 37 -10.90 20.11 -2.10
C ASP A 37 -12.17 19.28 -1.96
N LEU A 38 -12.37 18.33 -2.89
CA LEU A 38 -13.23 17.19 -2.61
C LEU A 38 -12.50 16.34 -1.56
N PRO A 39 -13.21 15.76 -0.57
CA PRO A 39 -12.59 14.86 0.38
C PRO A 39 -11.92 13.74 -0.42
N VAL A 40 -10.59 13.69 -0.37
CA VAL A 40 -9.81 12.64 -1.03
C VAL A 40 -10.26 11.32 -0.42
N ASP A 41 -10.95 10.51 -1.22
CA ASP A 41 -11.31 9.17 -0.81
C ASP A 41 -10.01 8.38 -0.61
N ALA A 42 -9.74 7.97 0.63
CA ALA A 42 -8.55 7.19 1.00
C ALA A 42 -8.33 5.98 0.08
N GLN A 43 -9.41 5.40 -0.46
CA GLN A 43 -9.37 4.24 -1.32
C GLN A 43 -9.13 4.56 -2.80
N ASN A 44 -9.13 5.83 -3.21
CA ASN A 44 -8.73 6.22 -4.55
C ASN A 44 -7.24 6.56 -4.58
N CYS A 45 -6.62 6.32 -5.73
CA CYS A 45 -5.32 6.86 -6.11
C CYS A 45 -5.39 7.43 -7.52
N LEU A 46 -4.67 8.53 -7.75
CA LEU A 46 -4.72 9.30 -9.00
C LEU A 46 -3.48 9.14 -9.87
N SER A 47 -2.44 8.49 -9.37
CA SER A 47 -1.18 8.30 -10.09
C SER A 47 -0.52 6.97 -9.79
N HIS A 48 0.33 6.52 -10.72
CA HIS A 48 1.12 5.30 -10.56
C HIS A 48 1.90 5.22 -9.24
N THR A 49 2.55 6.32 -8.88
CA THR A 49 3.34 6.40 -7.65
C THR A 49 2.46 6.28 -6.42
N GLU A 50 1.29 6.94 -6.42
CA GLU A 50 0.35 6.86 -5.30
C GLU A 50 -0.25 5.46 -5.17
N CYS A 51 -0.68 4.83 -6.28
CA CYS A 51 -1.22 3.48 -6.26
C CYS A 51 -0.19 2.45 -5.81
N THR A 52 1.08 2.61 -6.21
CA THR A 52 2.19 1.75 -5.76
C THR A 52 2.40 1.89 -4.25
N LEU A 53 2.44 3.12 -3.74
CA LEU A 53 2.61 3.39 -2.30
C LEU A 53 1.44 2.82 -1.47
N LYS A 54 0.21 3.04 -1.93
CA LYS A 54 -0.99 2.49 -1.29
C LYS A 54 -1.02 0.96 -1.35
N THR A 55 -0.56 0.35 -2.43
CA THR A 55 -0.40 -1.11 -2.52
C THR A 55 0.56 -1.63 -1.46
N SER A 56 1.74 -1.02 -1.31
CA SER A 56 2.68 -1.40 -0.24
C SER A 56 2.05 -1.28 1.15
N ARG A 57 1.24 -0.24 1.38
CA ARG A 57 0.51 -0.04 2.65
C ARG A 57 -0.60 -1.06 2.86
N SER A 58 -1.32 -1.48 1.81
CA SER A 58 -2.29 -2.58 1.87
C SER A 58 -1.61 -3.89 2.25
N LEU A 59 -0.41 -4.14 1.72
CA LEU A 59 0.37 -5.33 2.10
C LEU A 59 0.81 -5.28 3.57
N LEU A 60 1.28 -4.12 4.06
CA LEU A 60 1.59 -3.95 5.48
C LEU A 60 0.36 -4.18 6.37
N PHE A 61 -0.79 -3.62 6.00
CA PHE A 61 -2.04 -3.82 6.71
C PHE A 61 -2.39 -5.30 6.87
N VAL A 62 -2.26 -6.12 5.81
CA VAL A 62 -2.58 -7.55 5.92
C VAL A 62 -1.58 -8.33 6.77
N PHE A 63 -0.31 -7.88 6.83
CA PHE A 63 0.67 -8.44 7.76
C PHE A 63 0.32 -8.10 9.20
N ASP A 64 0.00 -6.84 9.51
CA ASP A 64 -0.38 -6.42 10.86
C ASP A 64 -1.70 -7.04 11.31
N TYR A 65 -2.63 -7.26 10.38
CA TYR A 65 -3.85 -8.03 10.59
C TYR A 65 -3.55 -9.47 11.04
N ALA A 66 -2.66 -10.17 10.34
CA ALA A 66 -2.22 -11.51 10.75
C ALA A 66 -1.47 -11.48 12.09
N ALA A 67 -0.60 -10.49 12.32
CA ALA A 67 0.16 -10.33 13.56
C ALA A 67 -0.75 -10.09 14.78
N ALA A 68 -1.91 -9.46 14.59
CA ALA A 68 -2.94 -9.33 15.63
C ALA A 68 -3.67 -10.65 15.96
N GLY A 69 -3.34 -11.74 15.25
CA GLY A 69 -3.89 -13.07 15.46
C GLY A 69 -5.04 -13.42 14.53
N ALA A 70 -5.27 -12.62 13.50
CA ALA A 70 -6.23 -12.91 12.46
C ALA A 70 -5.67 -13.91 11.44
N PRO A 71 -6.52 -14.50 10.56
CA PRO A 71 -6.03 -15.41 9.54
C PRO A 71 -5.05 -14.78 8.56
N LEU A 72 -4.04 -15.54 8.14
CA LEU A 72 -3.21 -15.20 7.00
C LEU A 72 -4.08 -15.04 5.75
N VAL A 73 -3.84 -13.96 5.01
CA VAL A 73 -4.47 -13.76 3.69
C VAL A 73 -3.61 -14.41 2.61
N VAL A 74 -4.26 -14.84 1.53
CA VAL A 74 -3.60 -15.30 0.31
C VAL A 74 -3.70 -14.21 -0.76
N SER A 75 -2.71 -14.20 -1.66
CA SER A 75 -2.65 -13.28 -2.79
C SER A 75 -2.88 -14.04 -4.09
N GLU A 76 -3.87 -13.62 -4.86
CA GLU A 76 -4.19 -14.14 -6.19
C GLU A 76 -4.19 -12.98 -7.18
N GLY A 77 -3.04 -12.74 -7.81
CA GLY A 77 -2.83 -11.53 -8.60
C GLY A 77 -2.93 -10.29 -7.71
N ARG A 78 -4.01 -9.53 -7.88
CA ARG A 78 -4.30 -8.29 -7.12
C ARG A 78 -5.37 -8.45 -6.06
N LEU A 79 -5.87 -9.66 -5.88
CA LEU A 79 -6.83 -9.99 -4.86
C LEU A 79 -6.11 -10.50 -3.62
N LEU A 80 -6.31 -9.84 -2.49
CA LEU A 80 -5.90 -10.34 -1.18
C LEU A 80 -7.14 -10.87 -0.46
N SER A 81 -7.14 -12.11 0.01
CA SER A 81 -8.33 -12.66 0.67
C SER A 81 -8.03 -13.64 1.79
N THR A 82 -8.89 -13.68 2.79
CA THR A 82 -8.87 -14.74 3.81
C THR A 82 -9.36 -16.05 3.17
N PRO A 83 -8.57 -17.14 3.21
CA PRO A 83 -8.99 -18.43 2.69
C PRO A 83 -10.31 -18.90 3.30
N GLU A 84 -11.16 -19.55 2.51
CA GLU A 84 -12.47 -20.03 2.98
C GLU A 84 -12.36 -20.97 4.18
N LYS A 85 -11.36 -21.86 4.15
CA LYS A 85 -11.08 -22.86 5.19
C LYS A 85 -10.26 -22.32 6.36
N ALA A 86 -9.96 -21.01 6.39
CA ALA A 86 -9.17 -20.44 7.45
C ALA A 86 -9.92 -20.50 8.80
N PRO A 87 -9.24 -20.82 9.91
CA PRO A 87 -9.86 -20.86 11.23
C PRO A 87 -10.47 -19.49 11.60
N ASN A 88 -11.74 -19.50 11.97
CA ASN A 88 -12.49 -18.29 12.28
C ASN A 88 -12.24 -17.86 13.74
N LYS A 89 -11.02 -17.40 14.05
CA LYS A 89 -10.51 -17.09 15.41
C LYS A 89 -11.04 -15.79 16.02
N GLY A 90 -12.33 -15.49 15.87
CA GLY A 90 -12.89 -14.22 16.33
C GLY A 90 -12.62 -13.02 15.41
N TRP A 91 -12.09 -13.21 14.20
CA TRP A 91 -11.74 -12.11 13.28
C TRP A 91 -12.64 -12.07 12.03
N PRO A 92 -12.96 -10.89 11.47
CA PRO A 92 -13.71 -10.79 10.21
C PRO A 92 -12.89 -11.31 9.02
N ALA A 93 -13.44 -12.18 8.16
CA ALA A 93 -12.77 -12.55 6.92
C ALA A 93 -12.57 -11.32 6.01
N LEU A 94 -11.42 -11.21 5.34
CA LEU A 94 -11.07 -10.08 4.48
C LEU A 94 -11.11 -10.44 3.01
N ARG A 95 -11.46 -9.45 2.19
CA ARG A 95 -11.24 -9.43 0.74
C ARG A 95 -10.87 -8.01 0.33
N ILE A 96 -9.68 -7.83 -0.23
CA ILE A 96 -9.17 -6.55 -0.70
C ILE A 96 -8.80 -6.68 -2.17
N GLN A 97 -9.41 -5.86 -3.02
CA GLN A 97 -9.00 -5.72 -4.40
C GLN A 97 -8.02 -4.54 -4.46
N LEU A 98 -6.77 -4.82 -4.84
CA LEU A 98 -5.79 -3.76 -5.08
C LEU A 98 -6.16 -2.99 -6.36
N ALA A 99 -5.88 -1.69 -6.36
CA ALA A 99 -6.18 -0.81 -7.48
C ALA A 99 -5.37 -1.17 -8.74
N GLU A 100 -5.78 -0.61 -9.88
CA GLU A 100 -4.93 -0.53 -11.07
C GLU A 100 -3.67 0.30 -10.79
N PRO A 101 -2.52 -0.05 -11.40
CA PRO A 101 -1.30 0.72 -11.24
C PRO A 101 -1.48 2.18 -11.65
N ASP A 102 -2.12 2.48 -12.78
CA ASP A 102 -2.17 3.83 -13.35
C ASP A 102 -3.25 4.76 -12.78
N GLY A 103 -3.90 4.35 -11.68
CA GLY A 103 -5.01 5.08 -11.08
C GLY A 103 -6.24 4.20 -10.95
N GLY A 104 -6.99 4.38 -9.86
CA GLY A 104 -8.16 3.57 -9.60
C GLY A 104 -8.54 3.54 -8.13
N ARG A 105 -9.32 2.52 -7.77
CA ARG A 105 -9.88 2.35 -6.43
C ARG A 105 -9.49 1.01 -5.84
N PHE A 106 -9.08 1.02 -4.58
CA PHE A 106 -8.97 -0.17 -3.75
C PHE A 106 -10.34 -0.56 -3.23
N GLU A 107 -10.75 -1.81 -3.39
CA GLU A 107 -11.99 -2.31 -2.78
C GLU A 107 -11.67 -3.04 -1.49
N PHE A 108 -12.52 -2.87 -0.47
CA PHE A 108 -12.35 -3.49 0.82
C PHE A 108 -13.69 -4.09 1.26
N HIS A 109 -13.66 -5.39 1.55
CA HIS A 109 -14.77 -6.09 2.16
C HIS A 109 -14.25 -6.86 3.37
N SER A 110 -15.01 -6.80 4.44
CA SER A 110 -14.80 -7.61 5.62
C SER A 110 -16.12 -8.27 6.00
N GLN A 111 -16.08 -9.50 6.51
CA GLN A 111 -17.29 -10.20 6.93
C GLN A 111 -17.04 -10.94 8.24
N CYS A 112 -17.80 -10.60 9.28
CA CYS A 112 -17.82 -11.35 10.51
C CYS A 112 -18.66 -12.63 10.34
N ARG A 113 -18.01 -13.78 10.15
CA ARG A 113 -18.67 -15.08 9.94
C ARG A 113 -19.11 -15.77 11.25
N GLN A 114 -19.30 -15.01 12.33
CA GLN A 114 -19.64 -15.53 13.67
C GLN A 114 -20.45 -14.50 14.45
N LYS A 115 -21.01 -14.89 15.62
CA LYS A 115 -21.88 -14.00 16.41
C LYS A 115 -21.20 -12.71 16.87
N ARG A 116 -19.90 -12.75 17.18
CA ARG A 116 -19.10 -11.57 17.61
C ARG A 116 -17.67 -11.69 17.09
N CYS A 117 -17.20 -10.66 16.40
CA CYS A 117 -15.80 -10.51 16.06
C CYS A 117 -15.10 -9.57 17.03
N ARG A 118 -13.79 -9.76 17.20
CA ARG A 118 -12.87 -8.94 18.00
C ARG A 118 -12.87 -7.48 17.57
N ILE A 119 -13.03 -7.25 16.27
CA ILE A 119 -13.13 -5.93 15.65
C ILE A 119 -14.36 -5.91 14.74
N SER A 120 -15.08 -4.79 14.72
CA SER A 120 -16.20 -4.63 13.79
C SER A 120 -15.69 -4.38 12.37
N GLU A 121 -16.50 -4.76 11.38
CA GLU A 121 -16.21 -4.54 9.96
C GLU A 121 -15.97 -3.05 9.65
N ALA A 122 -16.80 -2.17 10.22
CA ALA A 122 -16.65 -0.72 10.07
C ALA A 122 -15.33 -0.19 10.67
N ARG A 123 -14.92 -0.69 11.84
CA ARG A 123 -13.65 -0.30 12.46
C ARG A 123 -12.45 -0.82 11.68
N LEU A 124 -12.57 -2.03 11.12
CA LEU A 124 -11.52 -2.62 10.29
C LEU A 124 -11.35 -1.87 8.97
N LEU A 125 -12.45 -1.46 8.32
CA LEU A 125 -12.42 -0.57 7.15
C LEU A 125 -11.79 0.79 7.49
N ALA A 126 -12.15 1.38 8.62
CA ALA A 126 -11.54 2.64 9.07
C ALA A 126 -10.02 2.49 9.24
N CYS A 127 -9.56 1.41 9.89
CA CYS A 127 -8.13 1.11 9.99
C CYS A 127 -7.49 0.93 8.61
N TYR A 128 -8.13 0.22 7.69
CA TYR A 128 -7.58 0.05 6.34
C TYR A 128 -7.38 1.40 5.64
N ARG A 129 -8.36 2.31 5.73
CA ARG A 129 -8.26 3.66 5.18
C ARG A 129 -7.12 4.47 5.82
N ASP A 130 -6.93 4.37 7.14
CA ASP A 130 -5.79 4.98 7.82
C ASP A 130 -4.46 4.47 7.24
N TYR A 131 -4.32 3.16 7.00
CA TYR A 131 -3.12 2.60 6.36
C TYR A 131 -2.89 3.16 4.97
N LEU A 132 -3.92 3.27 4.13
CA LEU A 132 -3.81 3.83 2.79
C LEU A 132 -3.31 5.29 2.82
N GLU A 133 -3.71 6.05 3.85
CA GLU A 133 -3.25 7.41 4.09
C GLU A 133 -1.87 7.49 4.76
N GLY A 134 -1.29 6.36 5.18
CA GLY A 134 0.00 6.31 5.88
C GLY A 134 -0.10 6.64 7.37
N LYS A 135 -1.29 6.53 7.96
CA LYS A 135 -1.56 6.72 9.38
C LYS A 135 -1.51 5.38 10.12
N ALA A 136 -1.18 5.44 11.40
CA ALA A 136 -1.21 4.26 12.25
C ALA A 136 -2.65 3.91 12.67
N CYS A 137 -3.03 2.63 12.62
CA CYS A 137 -4.24 2.13 13.25
C CYS A 137 -3.95 0.92 14.14
N ARG A 138 -4.62 0.87 15.30
CA ARG A 138 -4.52 -0.25 16.24
C ARG A 138 -5.64 -1.26 15.98
N LEU A 139 -5.24 -2.49 15.66
CA LEU A 139 -6.11 -3.67 15.50
C LEU A 139 -6.30 -4.36 16.86
N ARG A 140 -6.83 -3.64 17.84
CA ARG A 140 -7.10 -4.13 19.20
C ARG A 140 -8.57 -4.03 19.53
#